data_AF-A0A2R5G7D6-F1
#
_entry.id   AF-A0A2R5G7D6-F1
#
_cell.length_a   1.000
_cell.length_b   1.000
_cell.length_c   1.000
_cell.angle_alpha   90.00
_cell.angle_beta   90.00
_cell.angle_gamma   90.00
#
_symmetry.space_group_name_H-M   'P 1'
#
loop_
_entity.id
_entity.type
_entity.pdbx_description
1 polymer ?
#
loop_
_entity_poly.entity_id
_entity_poly.type
_entity_poly.pdbx_seq_one_letter_code
_entity_poly.pdbx_strand_id
1 'polypeptide(L)'
;MLAARRRRGRSLAVTAGLVLAALVQLAAPTSVAAAPVTSYQAVAGQNWTGFCSDKNFNTLPFYSKEVVSYEGAQQGFDICYATFGSKFIGFSWYAKQTYAVACYFDPQDIPALPDGWASGRYDGEAEAPIAGAWFEPGVTCYSIRAVSNCSARVVAAVDRTFAAANSSAAIALAQSAYGLAGSVVSALPIGKNVSMGLVDLDRKSIHWRVKLDTLISEEKAKLVDKVTQAQSSLDASSWSSNTRFQPLLKGVSNKLASDSNIPSYLLLVSDGLLHDAESWVNLSNLKQGMIRRLGDTAPQILCLQMSGAETTPYFEAVCDKIFYEGVTEDLVAAIASTICNA
;
A
#
# COMPACT_ATOMS: atom_id res chain seq x y z
N MET A 1 -1.80 -78.34 -12.31
CA MET A 1 -2.06 -79.58 -11.55
C MET A 1 -1.45 -79.44 -10.17
N LEU A 2 -2.26 -79.64 -9.11
CA LEU A 2 -1.99 -80.15 -7.74
C LEU A 2 -0.59 -79.93 -7.11
N ALA A 3 -0.39 -79.54 -5.86
CA ALA A 3 -1.28 -79.46 -4.70
C ALA A 3 -0.57 -78.69 -3.55
N ALA A 4 -1.40 -78.30 -2.58
CA ALA A 4 -1.08 -77.59 -1.35
C ALA A 4 -0.19 -78.35 -0.35
N ARG A 5 0.47 -77.62 0.58
CA ARG A 5 0.36 -77.92 2.02
C ARG A 5 0.80 -76.77 2.95
N ARG A 6 -0.12 -76.45 3.87
CA ARG A 6 0.02 -75.57 5.06
C ARG A 6 0.74 -76.30 6.21
N ARG A 7 1.54 -75.57 7.00
CA ARG A 7 1.69 -75.66 8.49
C ARG A 7 2.20 -74.27 8.97
N ARG A 8 1.45 -73.42 9.68
CA ARG A 8 1.07 -73.37 11.12
C ARG A 8 2.22 -73.55 12.12
N GLY A 9 2.61 -72.43 12.75
CA GLY A 9 3.22 -72.28 14.09
C GLY A 9 3.16 -70.78 14.43
N ARG A 10 2.11 -70.28 15.12
CA ARG A 10 1.92 -70.13 16.57
C ARG A 10 3.04 -69.38 17.31
N SER A 11 2.68 -68.17 17.71
CA SER A 11 2.91 -67.53 19.02
C SER A 11 4.33 -67.10 19.39
N LEU A 12 4.53 -65.78 19.53
CA LEU A 12 4.60 -65.14 20.85
C LEU A 12 4.61 -63.62 20.68
N ALA A 13 3.59 -62.98 21.27
CA ALA A 13 3.54 -61.56 21.48
C ALA A 13 4.55 -61.17 22.57
N VAL A 14 5.40 -60.19 22.28
CA VAL A 14 6.11 -59.41 23.29
C VAL A 14 5.80 -57.95 23.00
N THR A 15 4.78 -57.46 23.68
CA THR A 15 4.49 -56.03 23.85
C THR A 15 5.56 -55.43 24.74
N ALA A 16 6.56 -54.78 24.14
CA ALA A 16 7.42 -53.83 24.85
C ALA A 16 6.72 -52.46 24.79
N GLY A 17 6.23 -52.01 25.95
CA GLY A 17 5.60 -50.70 26.11
C GLY A 17 6.58 -49.58 25.79
N LEU A 18 6.27 -48.81 24.75
CA LEU A 18 6.88 -47.51 24.53
C LEU A 18 6.18 -46.52 25.47
N VAL A 19 6.86 -46.12 26.54
CA VAL A 19 6.48 -44.96 27.34
C VAL A 19 6.75 -43.72 26.50
N LEU A 20 5.72 -43.19 25.83
CA LEU A 20 5.77 -41.85 25.25
C LEU A 20 5.79 -40.85 26.42
N ALA A 21 6.99 -40.37 26.75
CA ALA A 21 7.14 -39.15 27.52
C ALA A 21 6.62 -37.99 26.65
N ALA A 22 5.43 -37.50 26.96
CA ALA A 22 4.91 -36.26 26.39
C ALA A 22 5.76 -35.09 26.93
N LEU A 23 6.76 -34.69 26.14
CA LEU A 23 7.45 -33.42 26.30
C LEU A 23 6.45 -32.30 25.98
N VAL A 24 5.83 -31.75 27.02
CA VAL A 24 5.12 -30.47 26.94
C VAL A 24 6.18 -29.39 26.77
N GLN A 25 6.53 -29.09 25.52
CA GLN A 25 7.25 -27.87 25.18
C GLN A 25 6.31 -26.69 25.43
N LEU A 26 6.49 -26.02 26.57
CA LEU A 26 6.00 -24.65 26.74
C LEU A 26 6.70 -23.79 25.69
N ALA A 27 6.02 -23.56 24.57
CA ALA A 27 6.40 -22.55 23.60
C ALA A 27 6.35 -21.20 24.32
N ALA A 28 7.53 -20.65 24.64
CA ALA A 28 7.63 -19.27 25.08
C ALA A 28 7.01 -18.39 23.98
N PRO A 29 6.21 -17.37 24.33
CA PRO A 29 5.66 -16.45 23.35
C PRO A 29 6.83 -15.78 22.64
N THR A 30 7.05 -16.15 21.38
CA THR A 30 7.92 -15.41 20.48
C THR A 30 7.31 -14.04 20.32
N SER A 31 7.86 -13.05 21.02
CA SER A 31 7.57 -11.64 20.76
C SER A 31 7.83 -11.42 19.28
N VAL A 32 6.76 -11.19 18.53
CA VAL A 32 6.85 -10.75 17.13
C VAL A 32 7.55 -9.40 17.20
N ALA A 33 8.85 -9.38 16.94
CA ALA A 33 9.58 -8.14 16.77
C ALA A 33 8.89 -7.41 15.62
N ALA A 34 8.37 -6.22 15.90
CA ALA A 34 7.81 -5.36 14.86
C ALA A 34 8.88 -5.19 13.78
N ALA A 35 8.54 -5.49 12.52
CA ALA A 35 9.46 -5.31 11.43
C ALA A 35 9.95 -3.85 11.41
N PRO A 36 11.25 -3.58 11.23
CA PRO A 36 11.75 -2.22 11.17
C PRO A 36 11.07 -1.49 10.01
N VAL A 37 10.49 -0.32 10.30
CA VAL A 37 9.96 0.57 9.27
C VAL A 37 11.14 1.06 8.45
N THR A 38 11.20 0.65 7.19
CA THR A 38 12.27 0.98 6.26
C THR A 38 12.14 2.44 5.82
N SER A 39 12.96 3.30 6.43
CA SER A 39 13.29 4.69 6.09
C SER A 39 12.17 5.76 6.17
N TYR A 40 12.57 6.96 6.61
CA TYR A 40 11.79 8.19 6.66
C TYR A 40 11.28 8.59 5.27
N GLN A 41 12.09 8.41 4.22
CA GLN A 41 11.68 8.76 2.85
C GLN A 41 10.43 8.00 2.40
N ALA A 42 10.21 6.77 2.89
CA ALA A 42 9.04 5.98 2.56
C ALA A 42 7.74 6.48 3.25
N VAL A 43 7.87 7.26 4.34
CA VAL A 43 6.74 7.73 5.17
C VAL A 43 6.63 9.26 5.26
N ALA A 44 7.58 9.97 4.66
CA ALA A 44 7.62 11.43 4.64
C ALA A 44 6.42 12.01 3.89
N GLY A 45 5.76 12.97 4.54
CA GLY A 45 4.78 13.86 3.94
C GLY A 45 5.45 15.11 3.38
N GLN A 46 4.91 16.26 3.75
CA GLN A 46 5.42 17.58 3.39
C GLN A 46 6.37 18.10 4.48
N ASN A 47 7.15 19.13 4.14
CA ASN A 47 7.99 19.83 5.10
C ASN A 47 7.78 21.34 5.01
N TRP A 48 8.00 22.02 6.14
CA TRP A 48 7.85 23.46 6.28
C TRP A 48 8.88 24.01 7.26
N THR A 49 9.27 25.27 7.10
CA THR A 49 10.14 25.95 8.06
C THR A 49 9.33 26.41 9.28
N GLY A 50 9.63 25.86 10.46
CA GLY A 50 8.96 26.18 11.72
C GLY A 50 8.51 24.97 12.54
N PHE A 51 7.83 25.21 13.65
CA PHE A 51 7.18 24.15 14.45
C PHE A 51 5.94 23.62 13.73
N CYS A 52 5.68 22.32 13.80
CA CYS A 52 4.53 21.73 13.10
C CYS A 52 3.20 22.29 13.63
N SER A 53 2.37 22.79 12.72
CA SER A 53 1.11 23.45 13.04
C SER A 53 -0.07 22.90 12.24
N ASP A 54 -1.26 23.17 12.74
CA ASP A 54 -2.51 22.93 12.04
C ASP A 54 -2.76 23.97 10.92
N LYS A 55 -3.95 23.91 10.31
CA LYS A 55 -4.40 24.83 9.24
C LYS A 55 -4.56 26.29 9.72
N ASN A 56 -4.69 26.50 11.03
CA ASN A 56 -4.86 27.81 11.67
C ASN A 56 -3.53 28.35 12.23
N PHE A 57 -2.41 27.66 11.97
CA PHE A 57 -1.07 27.95 12.51
C PHE A 57 -0.94 27.78 14.03
N ASN A 58 -1.84 27.01 14.65
CA ASN A 58 -1.69 26.60 16.05
C ASN A 58 -0.65 25.48 16.13
N THR A 59 0.35 25.63 17.00
CA THR A 59 1.40 24.63 17.19
C THR A 59 0.81 23.38 17.83
N LEU A 60 1.04 22.22 17.23
CA LEU A 60 0.55 20.94 17.74
C LEU A 60 1.30 20.52 19.02
N PRO A 61 0.68 19.71 19.91
CA PRO A 61 1.37 19.17 21.08
C PRO A 61 2.60 18.37 20.66
N PHE A 62 3.74 18.64 21.30
CA PHE A 62 4.98 17.92 21.02
C PHE A 62 5.81 17.65 22.27
N TYR A 63 6.63 16.60 22.18
CA TYR A 63 7.69 16.32 23.14
C TYR A 63 9.04 16.50 22.45
N SER A 64 9.99 17.13 23.12
CA SER A 64 11.33 17.33 22.61
C SER A 64 12.39 16.63 23.45
N LYS A 65 13.48 16.26 22.79
CA LYS A 65 14.66 15.66 23.42
C LYS A 65 15.92 16.19 22.78
N GLU A 66 16.86 16.59 23.62
CA GLU A 66 18.20 16.95 23.19
C GLU A 66 18.94 15.71 22.66
N VAL A 67 19.68 15.90 21.58
CA VAL A 67 20.52 14.87 20.96
C VAL A 67 21.94 15.39 20.79
N VAL A 68 22.89 14.47 20.69
CA VAL A 68 24.32 14.80 20.66
C VAL A 68 24.74 15.39 19.31
N SER A 69 24.12 14.94 18.21
CA SER A 69 24.45 15.36 16.84
C SER A 69 23.21 15.30 15.95
N TYR A 70 23.25 16.03 14.83
CA TYR A 70 22.29 15.92 13.75
C TYR A 70 22.86 15.09 12.61
N GLU A 71 22.18 14.02 12.25
CA GLU A 71 22.54 13.16 11.11
C GLU A 71 21.51 13.24 9.97
N GLY A 72 20.50 14.10 10.10
CA GLY A 72 19.45 14.29 9.09
C GLY A 72 18.04 13.96 9.58
N ALA A 73 17.07 14.17 8.70
CA ALA A 73 15.65 13.93 9.00
C ALA A 73 15.35 12.47 9.38
N GLN A 74 16.10 11.51 8.82
CA GLN A 74 15.99 10.08 9.16
C GLN A 74 16.22 9.83 10.65
N GLN A 75 17.25 10.43 11.24
CA GLN A 75 17.56 10.26 12.65
C GLN A 75 16.42 10.80 13.53
N GLY A 76 15.84 11.95 13.15
CA GLY A 76 14.70 12.51 13.86
C GLY A 76 13.48 11.57 13.84
N PHE A 77 13.17 11.02 12.66
CA PHE A 77 12.12 10.02 12.50
C PHE A 77 12.39 8.76 13.36
N ASP A 78 13.60 8.22 13.29
CA ASP A 78 13.97 6.99 14.01
C ASP A 78 13.85 7.17 15.53
N ILE A 79 14.25 8.32 16.06
CA ILE A 79 14.13 8.63 17.49
C ILE A 79 12.64 8.73 17.89
N CYS A 80 11.82 9.44 17.11
CA CYS A 80 10.39 9.56 17.38
C CYS A 80 9.69 8.21 17.29
N TYR A 81 10.00 7.41 16.27
CA TYR A 81 9.40 6.09 16.07
C TYR A 81 9.84 5.09 17.14
N ALA A 82 11.12 5.04 17.50
CA ALA A 82 11.61 4.15 18.55
C ALA A 82 10.97 4.47 19.92
N THR A 83 10.63 5.74 20.17
CA THR A 83 10.06 6.18 21.45
C THR A 83 8.53 6.08 21.49
N PHE A 84 7.86 6.54 20.43
CA PHE A 84 6.40 6.72 20.40
C PHE A 84 5.68 5.77 19.45
N GLY A 85 6.42 4.93 18.72
CA GLY A 85 5.85 4.04 17.71
C GLY A 85 5.08 4.82 16.66
N SER A 86 3.86 4.40 16.38
CA SER A 86 2.96 5.03 15.40
C SER A 86 2.14 6.22 15.94
N LYS A 87 2.37 6.67 17.18
CA LYS A 87 1.53 7.73 17.80
C LYS A 87 1.90 9.15 17.39
N PHE A 88 3.14 9.40 17.01
CA PHE A 88 3.51 10.73 16.50
C PHE A 88 2.97 10.91 15.07
N ILE A 89 2.61 12.14 14.71
CA ILE A 89 2.07 12.52 13.39
C ILE A 89 2.99 13.47 12.62
N GLY A 90 4.11 13.83 13.22
CA GLY A 90 5.21 14.55 12.57
C GLY A 90 6.36 14.76 13.54
N PHE A 91 7.47 15.27 13.03
CA PHE A 91 8.60 15.64 13.86
C PHE A 91 9.23 16.92 13.35
N SER A 92 9.98 17.60 14.20
CA SER A 92 10.81 18.72 13.79
C SER A 92 12.20 18.62 14.37
N TRP A 93 13.12 19.29 13.70
CA TRP A 93 14.48 19.42 14.14
C TRP A 93 14.80 20.85 14.53
N TYR A 94 15.49 21.08 15.66
CA TYR A 94 15.96 22.38 16.11
C TYR A 94 17.49 22.48 15.92
N ALA A 95 17.94 23.33 14.98
CA ALA A 95 19.35 23.42 14.62
C ALA A 95 20.18 24.42 15.46
N LYS A 96 19.57 25.16 16.40
CA LYS A 96 20.26 26.21 17.16
C LYS A 96 20.62 25.76 18.59
N GLN A 97 21.89 25.97 18.98
CA GLN A 97 22.48 25.88 20.34
C GLN A 97 22.39 24.53 21.08
N THR A 98 21.24 23.86 21.07
CA THR A 98 21.00 22.53 21.62
C THR A 98 20.27 21.75 20.54
N TYR A 99 21.00 20.89 19.85
CA TYR A 99 20.46 19.95 18.90
C TYR A 99 19.31 19.18 19.54
N ALA A 100 18.09 19.34 19.03
CA ALA A 100 16.91 18.72 19.61
C ALA A 100 15.94 18.23 18.53
N VAL A 101 15.37 17.05 18.76
CA VAL A 101 14.24 16.53 17.99
C VAL A 101 12.96 16.80 18.76
N ALA A 102 11.89 17.19 18.08
CA ALA A 102 10.55 17.29 18.62
C ALA A 102 9.61 16.34 17.87
N CYS A 103 8.81 15.55 18.57
CA CYS A 103 7.80 14.66 17.99
C CYS A 103 6.41 15.23 18.29
N TYR A 104 5.59 15.44 17.27
CA TYR A 104 4.26 16.04 17.36
C TYR A 104 3.18 14.97 17.36
N PHE A 105 2.09 15.23 18.06
CA PHE A 105 1.01 14.27 18.28
C PHE A 105 -0.34 14.83 17.86
N ASP A 106 -1.29 13.92 17.63
CA ASP A 106 -2.69 14.28 17.62
C ASP A 106 -3.09 14.75 19.04
N PRO A 107 -3.69 15.94 19.20
CA PRO A 107 -4.19 16.43 20.49
C PRO A 107 -5.11 15.46 21.24
N GLN A 108 -5.77 14.54 20.52
CA GLN A 108 -6.67 13.53 21.09
C GLN A 108 -5.96 12.20 21.46
N ASP A 109 -4.70 11.99 21.04
CA ASP A 109 -3.93 10.75 21.32
C ASP A 109 -2.48 11.06 21.74
N ILE A 110 -2.32 11.98 22.71
CA ILE A 110 -1.01 12.33 23.25
C ILE A 110 -0.51 11.20 24.17
N PRO A 111 0.65 10.56 23.89
CA PRO A 111 1.21 9.54 24.76
C PRO A 111 1.69 10.13 26.10
N ALA A 112 1.91 9.27 27.10
CA ALA A 112 2.58 9.67 28.33
C ALA A 112 4.00 10.19 28.03
N LEU A 113 4.43 11.24 28.74
CA LEU A 113 5.75 11.84 28.59
C LEU A 113 6.83 10.84 29.06
N PRO A 114 7.75 10.40 28.18
CA PRO A 114 8.82 9.48 28.55
C PRO A 114 9.95 10.17 29.30
N ASP A 115 10.70 9.41 30.09
CA ASP A 115 11.87 9.93 30.81
C ASP A 115 12.92 10.54 29.86
N GLY A 116 13.44 11.72 30.25
CA GLY A 116 14.42 12.46 29.46
C GLY A 116 13.86 13.20 28.24
N TRP A 117 12.54 13.29 28.12
CA TRP A 117 11.85 14.18 27.18
C TRP A 117 11.24 15.37 27.92
N ALA A 118 11.11 16.50 27.22
CA ALA A 118 10.45 17.69 27.72
C ALA A 118 9.16 17.94 26.92
N SER A 119 8.12 18.44 27.58
CA SER A 119 6.93 18.91 26.89
C SER A 119 7.16 20.28 26.26
N GLY A 120 6.88 20.41 24.97
CA GLY A 120 6.88 21.68 24.26
C GLY A 120 5.72 22.57 24.64
N ARG A 121 5.86 23.87 24.36
CA ARG A 121 4.73 24.80 24.38
C ARG A 121 3.91 24.58 23.12
N TYR A 122 2.62 24.34 23.28
CA TYR A 122 1.68 24.20 22.16
C TYR A 122 0.44 25.05 22.43
N ASP A 123 -0.28 25.34 21.36
CA ASP A 123 -1.52 26.09 21.44
C ASP A 123 -2.63 25.07 21.76
N GLY A 124 -3.33 25.25 22.88
CA GLY A 124 -4.34 24.28 23.37
C GLY A 124 -5.54 24.04 22.45
N GLU A 125 -5.62 24.78 21.33
CA GLU A 125 -6.66 24.71 20.30
C GLU A 125 -6.16 24.09 18.98
N ALA A 126 -4.94 23.56 18.93
CA ALA A 126 -4.43 22.92 17.73
C ALA A 126 -5.28 21.70 17.35
N GLU A 127 -5.47 21.48 16.04
CA GLU A 127 -6.17 20.31 15.47
C GLU A 127 -5.23 19.49 14.57
N ALA A 128 -5.29 18.16 14.65
CA ALA A 128 -4.66 17.32 13.63
C ALA A 128 -5.48 17.37 12.30
N PRO A 129 -4.85 17.14 11.12
CA PRO A 129 -3.45 16.81 10.88
C PRO A 129 -2.54 18.04 10.81
N ILE A 130 -1.22 17.81 10.74
CA ILE A 130 -0.25 18.85 10.37
C ILE A 130 -0.60 19.38 8.98
N ALA A 131 -0.84 20.69 8.88
CA ALA A 131 -1.15 21.37 7.63
C ALA A 131 -0.16 22.50 7.30
N GLY A 132 0.80 22.78 8.18
CA GLY A 132 1.80 23.81 7.99
C GLY A 132 2.84 23.85 9.10
N ALA A 133 3.48 25.01 9.23
CA ALA A 133 4.33 25.30 10.37
C ALA A 133 4.18 26.76 10.85
N TRP A 134 4.29 26.95 12.17
CA TRP A 134 4.48 28.25 12.77
C TRP A 134 5.95 28.66 12.63
N PHE A 135 6.20 29.76 11.92
CA PHE A 135 7.53 30.13 11.48
C PHE A 135 8.51 30.32 12.65
N GLU A 136 9.52 29.45 12.71
CA GLU A 136 10.65 29.55 13.63
C GLU A 136 11.95 29.30 12.82
N PRO A 137 12.83 30.31 12.68
CA PRO A 137 14.07 30.15 11.93
C PRO A 137 15.00 29.10 12.53
N GLY A 138 15.37 28.10 11.74
CA GLY A 138 16.22 26.99 12.18
C GLY A 138 15.46 25.77 12.69
N VAL A 139 14.13 25.77 12.52
CA VAL A 139 13.28 24.61 12.72
C VAL A 139 12.70 24.16 11.39
N THR A 140 12.69 22.85 11.15
CA THR A 140 11.99 22.27 10.01
C THR A 140 11.00 21.24 10.52
N CYS A 141 9.71 21.48 10.28
CA CYS A 141 8.64 20.54 10.49
C CYS A 141 8.60 19.54 9.34
N TYR A 142 8.44 18.28 9.67
CA TYR A 142 8.20 17.17 8.78
C TYR A 142 6.89 16.51 9.19
N SER A 143 5.86 16.56 8.34
CA SER A 143 4.70 15.69 8.56
C SER A 143 5.11 14.26 8.22
N ILE A 144 4.76 13.32 9.09
CA ILE A 144 4.71 11.93 8.66
C ILE A 144 3.32 11.71 8.10
N ARG A 145 3.21 10.94 7.02
CA ARG A 145 1.89 10.56 6.52
C ARG A 145 1.20 9.78 7.64
N ALA A 146 0.14 10.36 8.18
CA ALA A 146 -0.70 9.66 9.14
C ALA A 146 -1.20 8.38 8.46
N VAL A 147 -0.69 7.25 8.91
CA VAL A 147 -1.17 5.92 8.53
C VAL A 147 -2.63 5.75 9.00
N SER A 148 -3.17 6.67 9.82
CA SER A 148 -4.41 6.53 10.60
C SER A 148 -5.67 7.19 10.04
N ASN A 149 -5.61 8.15 9.09
CA ASN A 149 -6.82 8.77 8.51
C ASN A 149 -7.11 8.37 7.06
N CYS A 150 -6.25 7.54 6.46
CA CYS A 150 -6.52 7.02 5.13
C CYS A 150 -7.71 6.07 5.17
N SER A 151 -8.78 6.42 4.45
CA SER A 151 -9.91 5.55 4.16
C SER A 151 -10.04 5.45 2.66
N ALA A 152 -9.95 4.24 2.10
CA ALA A 152 -10.05 4.04 0.67
C ALA A 152 -10.48 2.63 0.29
N ARG A 153 -11.18 2.52 -0.83
CA ARG A 153 -11.41 1.25 -1.53
C ARG A 153 -10.62 1.26 -2.82
N VAL A 154 -9.66 0.35 -2.96
CA VAL A 154 -8.77 0.31 -4.12
C VAL A 154 -8.97 -0.99 -4.86
N VAL A 155 -9.00 -0.98 -6.19
CA VAL A 155 -8.80 -2.20 -6.99
C VAL A 155 -7.62 -1.99 -7.90
N ALA A 156 -6.58 -2.81 -7.74
CA ALA A 156 -5.53 -2.93 -8.73
C ALA A 156 -6.02 -3.81 -9.88
N ALA A 157 -6.12 -3.23 -11.07
CA ALA A 157 -6.35 -3.91 -12.33
C ALA A 157 -5.02 -4.02 -13.06
N VAL A 158 -4.43 -5.21 -13.06
CA VAL A 158 -3.11 -5.46 -13.65
C VAL A 158 -3.31 -6.07 -15.03
N ASP A 159 -2.79 -5.39 -16.05
CA ASP A 159 -2.71 -5.94 -17.40
C ASP A 159 -1.77 -7.14 -17.43
N ARG A 160 -2.27 -8.25 -17.96
CA ARG A 160 -1.46 -9.44 -18.19
C ARG A 160 -1.00 -9.56 -19.62
N THR A 161 -1.48 -8.70 -20.50
CA THR A 161 -1.30 -8.79 -21.94
C THR A 161 -0.51 -7.60 -22.47
N PHE A 162 0.68 -7.87 -22.98
CA PHE A 162 1.59 -6.85 -23.49
C PHE A 162 1.96 -7.10 -24.94
N ALA A 163 2.00 -6.03 -25.72
CA ALA A 163 2.54 -6.05 -27.07
C ALA A 163 4.07 -6.05 -27.01
N ALA A 164 4.69 -7.22 -27.23
CA ALA A 164 6.15 -7.37 -27.18
C ALA A 164 6.69 -8.18 -28.37
N ALA A 165 8.01 -8.21 -28.52
CA ALA A 165 8.67 -8.95 -29.61
C ALA A 165 8.50 -10.49 -29.50
N ASN A 166 8.37 -11.00 -28.27
CA ASN A 166 8.17 -12.42 -27.99
C ASN A 166 7.50 -12.62 -26.63
N SER A 167 7.13 -13.87 -26.32
CA SER A 167 6.44 -14.21 -25.07
C SER A 167 7.26 -13.97 -23.82
N SER A 168 8.57 -14.22 -23.85
CA SER A 168 9.44 -13.94 -22.70
C SER A 168 9.47 -12.46 -22.34
N ALA A 169 9.53 -11.57 -23.35
CA ALA A 169 9.47 -10.13 -23.14
C ALA A 169 8.11 -9.67 -22.60
N ALA A 170 7.00 -10.23 -23.11
CA ALA A 170 5.67 -9.92 -22.60
C ALA A 170 5.47 -10.40 -21.16
N ILE A 171 5.99 -11.59 -20.81
CA ILE A 171 5.98 -12.11 -19.44
C ILE A 171 6.78 -11.18 -18.52
N ALA A 172 7.96 -10.69 -18.95
CA ALA A 172 8.76 -9.77 -18.16
C ALA A 172 8.02 -8.45 -17.86
N LEU A 173 7.34 -7.86 -18.86
CA LEU A 173 6.51 -6.67 -18.66
C LEU A 173 5.36 -6.92 -17.69
N ALA A 174 4.66 -8.06 -17.83
CA ALA A 174 3.62 -8.46 -16.89
C ALA A 174 4.18 -8.69 -15.48
N GLN A 175 5.38 -9.25 -15.36
CA GLN A 175 6.06 -9.40 -14.07
C GLN A 175 6.36 -8.05 -13.44
N SER A 176 6.85 -7.07 -14.20
CA SER A 176 7.06 -5.70 -13.71
C SER A 176 5.75 -5.05 -13.27
N ALA A 177 4.66 -5.25 -14.02
CA ALA A 177 3.35 -4.71 -13.69
C ALA A 177 2.82 -5.23 -12.34
N TYR A 178 2.94 -6.54 -12.09
CA TYR A 178 2.64 -7.11 -10.77
C TYR A 178 3.62 -6.65 -9.69
N GLY A 179 4.90 -6.48 -10.02
CA GLY A 179 5.89 -5.93 -9.09
C GLY A 179 5.49 -4.55 -8.59
N LEU A 180 5.10 -3.65 -9.50
CA LEU A 180 4.61 -2.31 -9.15
C LEU A 180 3.30 -2.36 -8.35
N ALA A 181 2.34 -3.20 -8.74
CA ALA A 181 1.12 -3.39 -7.96
C ALA A 181 1.44 -3.87 -6.53
N GLY A 182 2.40 -4.79 -6.37
CA GLY A 182 2.89 -5.27 -5.06
C GLY A 182 3.57 -4.19 -4.24
N SER A 183 4.35 -3.31 -4.87
CA SER A 183 4.94 -2.15 -4.20
C SER A 183 3.87 -1.18 -3.70
N VAL A 184 2.80 -0.93 -4.46
CA VAL A 184 1.67 -0.10 -4.02
C VAL A 184 0.94 -0.75 -2.85
N VAL A 185 0.65 -2.06 -2.90
CA VAL A 185 0.08 -2.80 -1.75
C VAL A 185 0.94 -2.61 -0.50
N SER A 186 2.26 -2.67 -0.65
CA SER A 186 3.21 -2.53 0.46
C SER A 186 3.19 -1.13 1.07
N ALA A 187 3.09 -0.10 0.22
CA ALA A 187 3.06 1.31 0.63
C ALA A 187 1.73 1.76 1.22
N LEU A 188 0.61 1.17 0.82
CA LEU A 188 -0.71 1.52 1.35
C LEU A 188 -0.90 1.01 2.79
N PRO A 189 -1.63 1.74 3.65
CA PRO A 189 -1.94 1.32 5.01
C PRO A 189 -3.13 0.32 5.02
N ILE A 190 -2.99 -0.79 4.29
CA ILE A 190 -4.04 -1.81 4.15
C ILE A 190 -4.52 -2.30 5.52
N GLY A 191 -5.83 -2.30 5.72
CA GLY A 191 -6.50 -2.66 6.95
C GLY A 191 -8.00 -2.40 6.85
N LYS A 192 -8.68 -2.26 7.99
CA LYS A 192 -10.13 -2.01 8.02
C LYS A 192 -10.57 -0.74 7.28
N ASN A 193 -9.72 0.29 7.27
CA ASN A 193 -10.02 1.58 6.63
C ASN A 193 -9.58 1.62 5.16
N VAL A 194 -8.55 0.85 4.79
CA VAL A 194 -8.07 0.76 3.41
C VAL A 194 -8.15 -0.68 2.93
N SER A 195 -9.16 -0.95 2.12
CA SER A 195 -9.34 -2.26 1.49
C SER A 195 -8.83 -2.26 0.05
N MET A 196 -8.23 -3.37 -0.36
CA MET A 196 -7.70 -3.50 -1.71
C MET A 196 -8.11 -4.81 -2.37
N GLY A 197 -8.69 -4.72 -3.57
CA GLY A 197 -8.94 -5.82 -4.48
C GLY A 197 -7.85 -5.95 -5.54
N LEU A 198 -7.77 -7.13 -6.16
CA LEU A 198 -6.84 -7.44 -7.26
C LEU A 198 -7.60 -8.13 -8.39
N VAL A 199 -7.43 -7.59 -9.59
CA VAL A 199 -8.04 -8.08 -10.83
C VAL A 199 -6.98 -8.22 -11.90
N ASP A 200 -6.98 -9.37 -12.55
CA ASP A 200 -6.24 -9.61 -13.79
C ASP A 200 -7.04 -9.09 -14.98
N LEU A 201 -6.37 -8.40 -15.89
CA LEU A 201 -6.92 -8.07 -17.21
C LEU A 201 -6.31 -9.00 -18.24
N ASP A 202 -7.15 -9.84 -18.83
CA ASP A 202 -6.79 -10.71 -19.94
C ASP A 202 -7.37 -10.16 -21.25
N ARG A 203 -7.03 -10.83 -22.36
CA ARG A 203 -7.49 -10.46 -23.71
C ARG A 203 -9.00 -10.27 -23.85
N LYS A 204 -9.80 -11.05 -23.10
CA LYS A 204 -11.26 -11.10 -23.28
C LYS A 204 -12.06 -11.08 -21.98
N SER A 205 -11.39 -11.06 -20.84
CA SER A 205 -12.01 -11.26 -19.54
C SER A 205 -11.26 -10.53 -18.45
N ILE A 206 -11.93 -10.36 -17.33
CA ILE A 206 -11.31 -9.96 -16.08
C ILE A 206 -11.41 -11.12 -15.09
N HIS A 207 -10.36 -11.36 -14.33
CA HIS A 207 -10.34 -12.40 -13.30
C HIS A 207 -10.02 -11.79 -11.93
N TRP A 208 -10.98 -11.87 -11.02
CA TRP A 208 -10.79 -11.43 -9.64
C TRP A 208 -9.87 -12.42 -8.91
N ARG A 209 -8.69 -11.95 -8.50
CA ARG A 209 -7.79 -12.68 -7.60
C ARG A 209 -8.17 -12.43 -6.15
N VAL A 210 -8.53 -11.19 -5.82
CA VAL A 210 -9.00 -10.76 -4.51
C VAL A 210 -10.18 -9.81 -4.71
N LYS A 211 -11.36 -10.21 -4.24
CA LYS A 211 -12.54 -9.34 -4.24
C LYS A 211 -12.46 -8.36 -3.07
N LEU A 212 -13.05 -7.18 -3.27
CA LEU A 212 -13.36 -6.26 -2.17
C LEU A 212 -14.25 -6.96 -1.13
N ASP A 213 -14.23 -6.44 0.10
CA ASP A 213 -15.06 -6.88 1.23
C ASP A 213 -14.76 -8.32 1.68
N THR A 214 -13.54 -8.79 1.40
CA THR A 214 -13.03 -10.07 1.90
C THR A 214 -11.96 -9.81 2.97
N LEU A 215 -11.78 -10.74 3.91
CA LEU A 215 -10.70 -10.63 4.91
C LEU A 215 -9.33 -10.44 4.24
N ILE A 216 -9.12 -11.06 3.08
CA ILE A 216 -7.88 -10.92 2.30
C ILE A 216 -7.68 -9.47 1.86
N SER A 217 -8.74 -8.75 1.47
CA SER A 217 -8.62 -7.35 1.03
C SER A 217 -8.20 -6.37 2.14
N GLU A 218 -8.23 -6.80 3.39
CA GLU A 218 -7.83 -6.01 4.57
C GLU A 218 -6.51 -6.52 5.20
N GLU A 219 -5.91 -7.58 4.65
CA GLU A 219 -4.71 -8.22 5.18
C GLU A 219 -3.53 -8.05 4.22
N LYS A 220 -2.69 -7.04 4.50
CA LYS A 220 -1.53 -6.67 3.65
C LYS A 220 -0.69 -7.88 3.22
N ALA A 221 -0.30 -8.75 4.16
CA ALA A 221 0.53 -9.91 3.87
C ALA A 221 -0.14 -10.87 2.87
N LYS A 222 -1.44 -11.15 3.03
CA LYS A 222 -2.19 -12.02 2.13
C LYS A 222 -2.37 -11.41 0.74
N LEU A 223 -2.48 -10.09 0.64
CA LEU A 223 -2.52 -9.38 -0.65
C LEU A 223 -1.18 -9.49 -1.37
N VAL A 224 -0.06 -9.27 -0.67
CA VAL A 224 1.29 -9.46 -1.24
C VAL A 224 1.48 -10.89 -1.74
N ASP A 225 1.03 -11.89 -0.96
CA ASP A 225 1.07 -13.29 -1.40
C ASP A 225 0.24 -13.53 -2.67
N LYS A 226 -0.94 -12.90 -2.78
CA LYS A 226 -1.80 -13.01 -3.97
C LYS A 226 -1.20 -12.34 -5.20
N VAL A 227 -0.52 -11.21 -5.03
CA VAL A 227 0.23 -10.56 -6.11
C VAL A 227 1.38 -11.47 -6.56
N THR A 228 2.17 -12.01 -5.63
CA THR A 228 3.30 -12.91 -5.92
C THR A 228 2.82 -14.20 -6.61
N GLN A 229 1.69 -14.76 -6.17
CA GLN A 229 1.06 -15.91 -6.82
C GLN A 229 0.59 -15.58 -8.23
N ALA A 230 0.01 -14.39 -8.46
CA ALA A 230 -0.42 -13.97 -9.78
C ALA A 230 0.79 -13.80 -10.72
N GLN A 231 1.85 -13.14 -10.25
CA GLN A 231 3.11 -12.93 -10.97
C GLN A 231 3.80 -14.25 -11.35
N SER A 232 3.83 -15.23 -10.46
CA SER A 232 4.42 -16.56 -10.74
C SER A 232 3.55 -17.44 -11.63
N SER A 233 2.26 -17.12 -11.78
CA SER A 233 1.31 -17.84 -12.66
C SER A 233 1.27 -17.32 -14.11
N LEU A 234 2.18 -16.41 -14.48
CA LEU A 234 2.27 -15.87 -15.83
C LEU A 234 2.76 -16.93 -16.82
N ASP A 235 2.23 -16.87 -18.04
CA ASP A 235 2.54 -17.82 -19.11
C ASP A 235 2.55 -17.11 -20.48
N ALA A 236 2.72 -17.88 -21.56
CA ALA A 236 2.81 -17.33 -22.92
C ALA A 236 1.54 -16.60 -23.39
N SER A 237 0.39 -16.75 -22.71
CA SER A 237 -0.84 -16.03 -23.06
C SER A 237 -0.71 -14.51 -22.86
N SER A 238 0.25 -14.10 -22.03
CA SER A 238 0.64 -12.69 -21.82
C SER A 238 1.14 -11.98 -23.06
N TRP A 239 1.57 -12.72 -24.10
CA TRP A 239 1.99 -12.11 -25.35
C TRP A 239 0.80 -11.73 -26.23
N SER A 240 0.25 -10.53 -26.04
CA SER A 240 -0.90 -10.05 -26.78
C SER A 240 -1.00 -8.54 -26.77
N SER A 241 -1.42 -7.96 -27.89
CA SER A 241 -1.82 -6.55 -28.01
C SER A 241 -3.32 -6.32 -27.78
N ASN A 242 -4.04 -7.28 -27.19
CA ASN A 242 -5.51 -7.35 -27.30
C ASN A 242 -6.21 -7.23 -25.94
N THR A 243 -5.79 -6.30 -25.09
CA THR A 243 -6.43 -6.10 -23.78
C THR A 243 -7.82 -5.48 -23.95
N ARG A 244 -8.82 -6.03 -23.26
CA ARG A 244 -10.18 -5.46 -23.22
C ARG A 244 -10.45 -4.79 -21.88
N PHE A 245 -10.40 -3.46 -21.88
CA PHE A 245 -10.63 -2.64 -20.68
C PHE A 245 -12.12 -2.35 -20.38
N GLN A 246 -13.04 -2.57 -21.33
CA GLN A 246 -14.47 -2.30 -21.13
C GLN A 246 -15.09 -2.93 -19.86
N PRO A 247 -14.75 -4.19 -19.48
CA PRO A 247 -15.29 -4.80 -18.26
C PRO A 247 -14.88 -4.08 -16.97
N LEU A 248 -13.79 -3.31 -16.97
CA LEU A 248 -13.39 -2.50 -15.82
C LEU A 248 -14.45 -1.43 -15.52
N LEU A 249 -14.75 -0.61 -16.53
CA LEU A 249 -15.65 0.54 -16.40
C LEU A 249 -17.11 0.12 -16.17
N LYS A 250 -17.53 -1.04 -16.68
CA LYS A 250 -18.89 -1.56 -16.51
C LYS A 250 -19.08 -2.41 -15.25
N GLY A 251 -18.06 -3.17 -14.85
CA GLY A 251 -18.17 -4.19 -13.82
C GLY A 251 -17.43 -3.86 -12.54
N VAL A 252 -16.12 -3.59 -12.64
CA VAL A 252 -15.27 -3.31 -11.47
C VAL A 252 -15.65 -1.98 -10.84
N SER A 253 -15.86 -0.94 -11.63
CA SER A 253 -16.23 0.38 -11.12
C SER A 253 -17.53 0.39 -10.32
N ASN A 254 -18.49 -0.48 -10.64
CA ASN A 254 -19.74 -0.61 -9.87
C ASN A 254 -19.53 -1.25 -8.50
N LYS A 255 -18.56 -2.15 -8.39
CA LYS A 255 -18.23 -2.79 -7.12
C LYS A 255 -17.39 -1.86 -6.24
N LEU A 256 -16.54 -1.07 -6.88
CA LEU A 256 -15.77 -0.02 -6.23
C LEU A 256 -16.69 1.07 -5.69
N ALA A 257 -17.66 1.52 -6.49
CA ALA A 257 -18.65 2.49 -6.06
C ALA A 257 -19.25 2.09 -4.71
N SER A 258 -19.02 2.92 -3.70
CA SER A 258 -19.49 2.72 -2.34
C SER A 258 -20.24 3.94 -1.87
N ASP A 259 -20.84 3.81 -0.70
CA ASP A 259 -21.45 4.91 0.03
C ASP A 259 -20.49 6.11 0.07
N SER A 260 -21.03 7.32 -0.11
CA SER A 260 -20.36 8.56 -0.54
C SER A 260 -19.21 9.09 0.35
N ASN A 261 -18.84 8.37 1.41
CA ASN A 261 -17.89 8.84 2.42
C ASN A 261 -16.54 8.11 2.37
N ILE A 262 -16.37 7.12 1.49
CA ILE A 262 -15.09 6.41 1.31
C ILE A 262 -14.60 6.60 -0.13
N PRO A 263 -13.49 7.32 -0.36
CA PRO A 263 -12.86 7.45 -1.66
C PRO A 263 -12.59 6.09 -2.31
N SER A 264 -12.92 5.96 -3.60
CA SER A 264 -12.77 4.73 -4.35
C SER A 264 -11.82 4.93 -5.53
N TYR A 265 -10.93 3.98 -5.75
CA TYR A 265 -9.88 4.07 -6.77
C TYR A 265 -9.79 2.79 -7.60
N LEU A 266 -9.70 2.96 -8.91
CA LEU A 266 -9.26 1.93 -9.84
C LEU A 266 -7.81 2.23 -10.23
N LEU A 267 -6.86 1.45 -9.74
CA LEU A 267 -5.46 1.53 -10.14
C LEU A 267 -5.23 0.60 -11.34
N LEU A 268 -5.10 1.16 -12.53
CA LEU A 268 -4.80 0.44 -13.77
C LEU A 268 -3.29 0.39 -14.00
N VAL A 269 -2.72 -0.81 -14.09
CA VAL A 269 -1.29 -1.01 -14.42
C VAL A 269 -1.21 -1.67 -15.80
N SER A 270 -0.79 -0.94 -16.83
CA SER A 270 -0.86 -1.38 -18.24
C SER A 270 0.12 -0.60 -19.13
N ASP A 271 0.39 -1.10 -20.34
CA ASP A 271 1.04 -0.32 -21.41
C ASP A 271 0.07 0.65 -22.11
N GLY A 272 -1.24 0.54 -21.84
CA GLY A 272 -2.27 1.38 -22.41
C GLY A 272 -2.56 1.12 -23.89
N LEU A 273 -2.06 0.01 -24.45
CA LEU A 273 -2.28 -0.34 -25.84
C LEU A 273 -3.62 -1.07 -26.01
N LEU A 274 -4.51 -0.45 -26.80
CA LEU A 274 -5.80 -1.05 -27.14
C LEU A 274 -5.66 -2.03 -28.30
N HIS A 275 -6.51 -3.07 -28.31
CA HIS A 275 -6.69 -3.93 -29.48
C HIS A 275 -7.05 -3.15 -30.75
N ASP A 276 -7.90 -2.14 -30.58
CA ASP A 276 -8.41 -1.27 -31.63
C ASP A 276 -8.16 0.18 -31.20
N ALA A 277 -7.25 0.85 -31.91
CA ALA A 277 -6.83 2.20 -31.61
C ALA A 277 -7.99 3.20 -31.68
N GLU A 278 -9.06 2.94 -32.42
CA GLU A 278 -10.22 3.87 -32.49
C GLU A 278 -11.23 3.63 -31.36
N SER A 279 -11.08 2.53 -30.62
CA SER A 279 -12.02 2.16 -29.56
C SER A 279 -11.92 3.02 -28.29
N TRP A 280 -10.92 3.91 -28.19
CA TRP A 280 -10.78 4.82 -27.05
C TRP A 280 -11.99 5.77 -26.92
N VAL A 281 -12.64 6.16 -28.03
CA VAL A 281 -13.87 6.99 -27.99
C VAL A 281 -14.99 6.25 -27.26
N ASN A 282 -15.15 4.97 -27.54
CA ASN A 282 -16.14 4.12 -26.85
C ASN A 282 -15.81 4.00 -25.36
N LEU A 283 -14.53 3.90 -24.99
CA LEU A 283 -14.08 3.83 -23.60
C LEU A 283 -14.27 5.16 -22.87
N SER A 284 -14.02 6.30 -23.53
CA SER A 284 -14.34 7.63 -23.02
C SER A 284 -15.84 7.77 -22.73
N ASN A 285 -16.68 7.35 -23.68
CA ASN A 285 -18.13 7.31 -23.50
C ASN A 285 -18.55 6.42 -22.32
N LEU A 286 -17.86 5.29 -22.10
CA LEU A 286 -18.10 4.40 -20.96
C LEU A 286 -17.68 5.05 -19.63
N LYS A 287 -16.55 5.76 -19.59
CA LYS A 287 -16.14 6.54 -18.40
C LYS A 287 -17.16 7.64 -18.10
N GLN A 288 -17.58 8.42 -19.10
CA GLN A 288 -18.59 9.46 -18.91
C GLN A 288 -19.94 8.88 -18.51
N GLY A 289 -20.33 7.71 -19.02
CA GLY A 289 -21.51 6.97 -18.59
C GLY A 289 -21.41 6.47 -17.14
N MET A 290 -20.22 6.02 -16.73
CA MET A 290 -19.92 5.64 -15.35
C MET A 290 -20.05 6.83 -14.41
N ILE A 291 -19.40 7.96 -14.71
CA ILE A 291 -19.46 9.19 -13.90
C ILE A 291 -20.90 9.68 -13.78
N ARG A 292 -21.65 9.78 -14.89
CA ARG A 292 -23.06 10.20 -14.85
C ARG A 292 -23.95 9.29 -14.00
N ARG A 293 -23.67 7.99 -13.98
CA ARG A 293 -24.48 7.00 -13.26
C ARG A 293 -24.12 6.93 -11.77
N LEU A 294 -22.84 7.08 -11.42
CA LEU A 294 -22.34 6.91 -10.07
C LEU A 294 -22.17 8.24 -9.32
N GLY A 295 -22.14 9.38 -10.03
CA GLY A 295 -21.94 10.70 -9.44
C GLY A 295 -20.65 10.75 -8.62
N ASP A 296 -20.75 11.30 -7.41
CA ASP A 296 -19.61 11.45 -6.49
C ASP A 296 -19.08 10.12 -5.95
N THR A 297 -19.81 9.01 -6.13
CA THR A 297 -19.36 7.66 -5.77
C THR A 297 -18.54 6.99 -6.87
N ALA A 298 -18.38 7.65 -8.04
CA ALA A 298 -17.58 7.11 -9.13
C ALA A 298 -16.11 6.99 -8.69
N PRO A 299 -15.44 5.85 -8.93
CA PRO A 299 -14.05 5.71 -8.56
C PRO A 299 -13.16 6.58 -9.45
N GLN A 300 -12.13 7.18 -8.84
CA GLN A 300 -11.05 7.80 -9.59
C GLN A 300 -10.18 6.73 -10.25
N ILE A 301 -9.82 6.94 -11.51
CA ILE A 301 -9.03 6.02 -12.30
C ILE A 301 -7.58 6.53 -12.32
N LEU A 302 -6.71 5.83 -11.60
CA LEU A 302 -5.27 6.08 -11.56
C LEU A 302 -4.59 5.11 -12.53
N CYS A 303 -3.82 5.62 -13.49
CA CYS A 303 -3.15 4.77 -14.47
C CYS A 303 -1.65 4.81 -14.29
N LEU A 304 -1.04 3.63 -14.28
CA LEU A 304 0.40 3.43 -14.24
C LEU A 304 0.84 2.84 -15.57
N GLN A 305 1.60 3.63 -16.32
CA GLN A 305 2.11 3.27 -17.64
C GLN A 305 3.43 2.50 -17.53
N MET A 306 3.40 1.25 -17.99
CA MET A 306 4.54 0.31 -17.96
C MET A 306 5.55 0.49 -19.11
N SER A 307 5.21 1.28 -20.13
CA SER A 307 6.11 1.47 -21.27
C SER A 307 5.77 2.69 -22.09
N GLY A 308 6.79 3.33 -22.65
CA GLY A 308 6.64 4.51 -23.51
C GLY A 308 6.83 5.81 -22.74
N ALA A 309 7.42 6.79 -23.42
CA ALA A 309 7.64 8.13 -22.88
C ALA A 309 6.41 9.04 -23.04
N GLU A 310 5.44 8.62 -23.84
CA GLU A 310 4.25 9.38 -24.19
C GLU A 310 3.01 8.61 -23.77
N THR A 311 2.00 9.35 -23.32
CA THR A 311 0.73 8.74 -22.92
C THR A 311 -0.06 8.28 -24.14
N THR A 312 -0.87 7.24 -23.96
CA THR A 312 -1.73 6.74 -25.03
C THR A 312 -3.05 7.52 -25.06
N PRO A 313 -3.71 7.67 -26.24
CA PRO A 313 -5.05 8.25 -26.32
C PRO A 313 -6.07 7.54 -25.42
N TYR A 314 -5.85 6.26 -25.15
CA TYR A 314 -6.64 5.50 -24.19
C TYR A 314 -6.47 6.04 -22.77
N PHE A 315 -5.24 6.18 -22.30
CA PHE A 315 -4.98 6.69 -20.95
C PHE A 315 -5.49 8.13 -20.80
N GLU A 316 -5.27 9.00 -21.79
CA GLU A 316 -5.89 10.33 -21.84
C GLU A 316 -7.41 10.30 -21.71
N ALA A 317 -8.05 9.34 -22.38
CA ALA A 317 -9.50 9.23 -22.40
C ALA A 317 -10.11 8.72 -21.08
N VAL A 318 -9.40 7.85 -20.34
CA VAL A 318 -9.98 7.16 -19.18
C VAL A 318 -9.34 7.47 -17.84
N CYS A 319 -8.10 7.93 -17.79
CA CYS A 319 -7.41 8.15 -16.53
C CYS A 319 -7.74 9.54 -15.98
N ASP A 320 -7.90 9.64 -14.66
CA ASP A 320 -7.98 10.93 -13.96
C ASP A 320 -6.58 11.42 -13.60
N LYS A 321 -5.65 10.48 -13.39
CA LYS A 321 -4.23 10.75 -13.18
C LYS A 321 -3.38 9.65 -13.78
N ILE A 322 -2.26 10.04 -14.40
CA ILE A 322 -1.34 9.14 -15.09
C ILE A 322 0.02 9.23 -14.42
N PHE A 323 0.63 8.07 -14.21
CA PHE A 323 1.95 7.89 -13.65
C PHE A 323 2.81 7.07 -14.62
N TYR A 324 4.11 7.33 -14.67
CA TYR A 324 5.04 6.71 -15.61
C TYR A 324 6.09 5.88 -14.88
N GLU A 325 6.36 4.67 -15.38
CA GLU A 325 7.49 3.85 -14.94
C GLU A 325 8.81 4.56 -15.30
N GLY A 326 9.72 4.69 -14.32
CA GLY A 326 10.98 5.45 -14.45
C GLY A 326 11.08 6.67 -13.52
N VAL A 327 9.95 7.07 -12.92
CA VAL A 327 9.96 7.92 -11.72
C VAL A 327 10.23 6.99 -10.53
N THR A 328 11.26 7.28 -9.76
CA THR A 328 11.93 6.50 -8.69
C THR A 328 11.00 6.11 -7.53
N GLU A 329 11.52 5.68 -6.36
CA GLU A 329 10.74 5.36 -5.15
C GLU A 329 9.61 6.37 -4.83
N ASP A 330 9.76 7.61 -5.31
CA ASP A 330 8.74 8.67 -5.36
C ASP A 330 7.42 8.28 -6.04
N LEU A 331 7.42 7.40 -7.04
CA LEU A 331 6.22 6.98 -7.77
C LEU A 331 5.23 6.25 -6.88
N VAL A 332 5.70 5.22 -6.18
CA VAL A 332 4.85 4.42 -5.29
C VAL A 332 4.34 5.29 -4.15
N ALA A 333 5.21 6.15 -3.60
CA ALA A 333 4.82 7.14 -2.61
C ALA A 333 3.78 8.14 -3.16
N ALA A 334 3.89 8.59 -4.41
CA ALA A 334 2.93 9.50 -5.03
C ALA A 334 1.56 8.86 -5.26
N ILE A 335 1.52 7.58 -5.67
CA ILE A 335 0.28 6.81 -5.80
C ILE A 335 -0.39 6.66 -4.43
N ALA A 336 0.35 6.18 -3.42
CA ALA A 336 -0.17 6.03 -2.07
C ALA A 336 -0.65 7.37 -1.48
N SER A 337 0.06 8.46 -1.77
CA SER A 337 -0.34 9.84 -1.39
C SER A 337 -1.68 10.22 -2.02
N THR A 338 -1.84 9.94 -3.32
CA THR A 338 -3.06 10.27 -4.06
C THR A 338 -4.27 9.50 -3.52
N ILE A 339 -4.07 8.24 -3.11
CA ILE A 339 -5.12 7.39 -2.54
C ILE A 339 -5.49 7.81 -1.12
N CYS A 340 -4.52 8.27 -0.33
CA CYS A 340 -4.73 8.55 1.09
C CYS A 340 -4.99 10.02 1.44
N ASN A 341 -4.89 10.94 0.47
CA ASN A 341 -5.07 12.38 0.69
C ASN A 341 -6.28 12.98 -0.05
N ALA A 342 -7.21 12.17 -0.55
CA ALA A 342 -8.43 12.68 -1.19
C ALA A 342 -9.61 12.79 -0.21
#